data_AF-A0A9E3I033-F1
#
_entry.id   AF-A0A9E3I033-F1
#
_cell.length_a   1.000
_cell.length_b   1.000
_cell.length_c   1.000
_cell.angle_alpha   90.00
_cell.angle_beta   90.00
_cell.angle_gamma   90.00
#
_symmetry.space_group_name_H-M   'P 1'
#
loop_
_entity.id
_entity.type
_entity.pdbx_description
1 polymer ?
#
loop_
_entity_poly.entity_id
_entity_poly.type
_entity_poly.pdbx_seq_one_letter_code
_entity_poly.pdbx_strand_id
1 'polypeptide(L)'
;VAKALAGAIEGCGVDVLFFGKQAVGNEHGQVGLIVAELLGIPGISEVSRLEIGGAAAGGKREIEGGTESFETPLPAVFTAQKGLNEPRYPSLKGRMAAKKKPIEERAVTLDEPRLQVENISYPPQRERGRIVGEGAAAVPELVRLLKEEAKVL
;
A
#
# COMPACT_ATOMS: atom_id res chain seq x y z
N VAL A 1 -12.69 1.78 -10.20
CA VAL A 1 -11.34 1.16 -10.32
C VAL A 1 -11.38 -0.34 -10.13
N ALA A 2 -11.66 -0.87 -8.94
CA ALA A 2 -11.60 -2.32 -8.69
C ALA A 2 -12.46 -3.15 -9.65
N LYS A 3 -13.72 -2.77 -9.91
CA LYS A 3 -14.59 -3.42 -10.90
C LYS A 3 -13.99 -3.48 -12.31
N ALA A 4 -13.44 -2.36 -12.79
CA ALA A 4 -12.80 -2.30 -14.10
C ALA A 4 -11.55 -3.20 -14.18
N LEU A 5 -10.74 -3.25 -13.10
CA LEU A 5 -9.59 -4.14 -13.04
C LEU A 5 -10.02 -5.60 -12.99
N ALA A 6 -11.00 -5.95 -12.15
CA ALA A 6 -11.53 -7.32 -12.06
C ALA A 6 -12.04 -7.80 -13.42
N GLY A 7 -12.89 -7.01 -14.11
CA GLY A 7 -13.38 -7.37 -15.44
C GLY A 7 -12.31 -7.45 -16.51
N ALA A 8 -11.20 -6.71 -16.39
CA ALA A 8 -10.06 -6.80 -17.31
C ALA A 8 -9.16 -8.02 -17.04
N ILE A 9 -9.13 -8.50 -15.79
CA ILE A 9 -8.36 -9.67 -15.34
C ILE A 9 -9.15 -10.97 -15.57
N GLU A 10 -10.47 -10.90 -15.53
CA GLU A 10 -11.37 -12.03 -15.74
C GLU A 10 -11.08 -12.70 -17.08
N GLY A 11 -10.81 -14.02 -17.05
CA GLY A 11 -10.45 -14.79 -18.23
C GLY A 11 -8.99 -14.68 -18.69
N CYS A 12 -8.12 -13.89 -18.05
CA CYS A 12 -6.68 -13.85 -18.38
C CYS A 12 -5.88 -15.07 -17.89
N GLY A 13 -6.46 -15.93 -17.03
CA GLY A 13 -5.78 -17.12 -16.50
C GLY A 13 -4.59 -16.77 -15.60
N VAL A 14 -4.77 -15.83 -14.67
CA VAL A 14 -3.71 -15.34 -13.78
C VAL A 14 -3.73 -16.09 -12.45
N ASP A 15 -2.59 -16.66 -12.05
CA ASP A 15 -2.44 -17.34 -10.76
C ASP A 15 -2.08 -16.39 -9.62
N VAL A 16 -1.35 -15.31 -9.91
CA VAL A 16 -0.80 -14.40 -8.89
C VAL A 16 -1.04 -12.96 -9.28
N LEU A 17 -1.70 -12.21 -8.40
CA LEU A 17 -2.06 -10.81 -8.60
C LEU A 17 -1.37 -9.95 -7.54
N PHE A 18 -0.54 -9.00 -7.98
CA PHE A 18 0.13 -8.06 -7.08
C PHE A 18 -0.50 -6.68 -7.13
N PHE A 19 -0.78 -6.14 -5.95
CA PHE A 19 -1.16 -4.74 -5.75
C PHE A 19 -0.19 -4.11 -4.74
N GLY A 20 -0.04 -2.78 -4.75
CA GLY A 20 0.56 -2.10 -3.60
C GLY A 20 -0.41 -2.09 -2.41
N LYS A 21 0.11 -2.02 -1.18
CA LYS A 21 -0.72 -1.87 0.02
C LYS A 21 -1.70 -0.70 -0.11
N GLN A 22 -1.19 0.48 -0.47
CA GLN A 22 -1.96 1.71 -0.56
C GLN A 22 -1.33 2.68 -1.56
N ALA A 23 -2.16 3.51 -2.19
CA ALA A 23 -1.71 4.58 -3.05
C ALA A 23 -1.45 5.85 -2.24
N VAL A 24 -0.36 6.57 -2.52
CA VAL A 24 0.05 7.79 -1.78
C VAL A 24 -0.93 8.96 -1.97
N GLY A 25 -1.79 8.93 -3.00
CA GLY A 25 -2.73 10.02 -3.25
C GLY A 25 -3.97 9.99 -2.35
N ASN A 26 -4.56 8.81 -2.19
CA ASN A 26 -5.86 8.62 -1.55
C ASN A 26 -5.81 7.64 -0.36
N GLU A 27 -4.72 6.90 -0.17
CA GLU A 27 -4.42 6.12 1.05
C GLU A 27 -5.49 5.11 1.51
N HIS A 28 -6.48 4.78 0.68
CA HIS A 28 -7.60 3.91 1.08
C HIS A 28 -7.24 2.43 1.29
N GLY A 29 -6.12 1.95 0.74
CA GLY A 29 -5.68 0.55 0.85
C GLY A 29 -6.63 -0.54 0.31
N GLN A 30 -7.72 -0.16 -0.37
CA GLN A 30 -8.86 -1.06 -0.62
C GLN A 30 -8.85 -1.80 -1.97
N VAL A 31 -8.17 -1.26 -3.00
CA VAL A 31 -8.38 -1.70 -4.39
C VAL A 31 -8.06 -3.18 -4.60
N GLY A 32 -6.91 -3.65 -4.09
CA GLY A 32 -6.49 -5.04 -4.27
C GLY A 32 -7.45 -6.04 -3.63
N LEU A 33 -7.88 -5.79 -2.39
CA LEU A 33 -8.81 -6.68 -1.68
C LEU A 33 -10.21 -6.69 -2.32
N ILE A 34 -10.70 -5.53 -2.80
CA ILE A 34 -11.97 -5.49 -3.54
C ILE A 34 -11.84 -6.27 -4.86
N VAL A 35 -10.70 -6.23 -5.55
CA VAL A 35 -10.49 -7.06 -6.75
C VAL A 35 -10.49 -8.55 -6.38
N ALA A 36 -9.86 -8.95 -5.27
CA ALA A 36 -9.87 -10.34 -4.81
C ALA A 36 -11.31 -10.84 -4.57
N GLU A 37 -12.10 -10.05 -3.85
CA GLU A 37 -13.52 -10.34 -3.58
C GLU A 37 -14.34 -10.46 -4.87
N LEU A 38 -14.19 -9.51 -5.80
CA LEU A 38 -14.92 -9.52 -7.07
C LEU A 38 -14.57 -10.71 -7.97
N LEU A 39 -13.33 -11.20 -7.89
CA LEU A 39 -12.87 -12.39 -8.62
C LEU A 39 -13.17 -13.70 -7.87
N GLY A 40 -13.64 -13.63 -6.62
CA GLY A 40 -13.91 -14.80 -5.78
C GLY A 40 -12.65 -15.59 -5.39
N ILE A 41 -11.51 -14.92 -5.24
CA ILE A 41 -10.22 -15.54 -4.94
C ILE A 41 -9.63 -15.01 -3.62
N PRO A 42 -8.77 -15.77 -2.92
CA PRO A 42 -8.10 -15.31 -1.71
C PRO A 42 -7.38 -13.97 -1.88
N GLY A 43 -7.52 -13.09 -0.90
CA GLY A 43 -6.82 -11.81 -0.82
C GLY A 43 -6.01 -11.69 0.46
N ILE A 44 -4.69 -11.59 0.35
CA ILE A 44 -3.78 -11.42 1.48
C ILE A 44 -3.23 -10.00 1.49
N SER A 45 -3.56 -9.25 2.55
CA SER A 45 -3.10 -7.88 2.74
C SER A 45 -1.74 -7.79 3.42
N GLU A 46 -1.09 -6.64 3.27
CA GLU A 46 0.14 -6.22 3.99
C GLU A 46 1.28 -7.25 4.00
N VAL A 47 1.49 -7.91 2.86
CA VAL A 47 2.47 -8.99 2.70
C VAL A 47 3.89 -8.42 2.74
N SER A 48 4.69 -8.87 3.72
CA SER A 48 6.08 -8.47 3.96
C SER A 48 7.09 -9.57 3.59
N ARG A 49 6.64 -10.82 3.44
CA ARG A 49 7.41 -11.91 2.83
C ARG A 49 6.46 -12.81 2.04
N LEU A 50 6.88 -13.26 0.86
CA LEU A 50 6.09 -14.14 0.03
C LEU A 50 6.97 -15.20 -0.62
N GLU A 51 6.51 -16.44 -0.56
CA GLU A 51 7.06 -17.62 -1.22
C GLU A 51 5.94 -18.27 -2.00
N ILE A 52 6.18 -18.53 -3.29
CA ILE A 52 5.18 -19.09 -4.20
C ILE A 52 5.70 -20.44 -4.71
N GLY A 53 4.91 -21.50 -4.58
CA GLY A 53 5.31 -22.85 -4.94
C GLY A 53 4.14 -23.73 -5.40
N GLY A 54 4.22 -24.21 -6.64
CA GLY A 54 3.20 -25.11 -7.20
C GLY A 54 1.82 -24.45 -7.22
N ALA A 55 0.88 -25.02 -6.46
CA ALA A 55 -0.51 -24.57 -6.39
C ALA A 55 -0.82 -23.69 -5.17
N ALA A 56 0.18 -23.32 -4.37
CA ALA A 56 0.00 -22.55 -3.15
C ALA A 56 1.06 -21.45 -3.00
N ALA A 57 0.77 -20.51 -2.11
CA ALA A 57 1.71 -19.49 -1.69
C ALA A 57 1.64 -19.34 -0.17
N GLY A 58 2.79 -19.08 0.44
CA GLY A 58 2.92 -18.85 1.87
C GLY A 58 3.82 -17.67 2.16
N GLY A 59 3.75 -17.15 3.37
CA GLY A 59 4.52 -15.95 3.68
C GLY A 59 4.24 -15.37 5.04
N LYS A 60 4.58 -14.08 5.16
CA LYS A 60 4.30 -13.26 6.34
C LYS A 60 3.61 -11.97 5.94
N ARG A 61 2.68 -11.51 6.78
CA ARG A 61 2.08 -10.18 6.71
C ARG A 61 2.28 -9.43 8.01
N GLU A 62 2.31 -8.11 7.92
CA GLU A 62 2.34 -7.23 9.09
C GLU A 62 0.94 -7.13 9.70
N ILE A 63 0.88 -7.19 11.03
CA ILE A 63 -0.32 -6.95 11.83
C ILE A 63 0.03 -6.02 12.98
N GLU A 64 -0.98 -5.49 13.66
CA GLU A 64 -0.74 -4.74 14.89
C GLU A 64 -0.04 -5.63 15.93
N GLY A 65 1.12 -5.18 16.42
CA GLY A 65 1.91 -5.91 17.42
C GLY A 65 2.81 -7.03 16.88
N GLY A 66 2.90 -7.26 15.56
CA GLY A 66 3.86 -8.24 15.03
C GLY A 66 3.66 -8.68 13.58
N THR A 67 3.97 -9.95 13.32
CA THR A 67 3.83 -10.57 11.99
C THR A 67 3.04 -11.85 12.09
N GLU A 68 2.14 -12.07 11.14
CA GLU A 68 1.37 -13.30 11.01
C GLU A 68 1.90 -14.12 9.83
N SER A 69 2.07 -15.44 10.02
CA SER A 69 2.37 -16.37 8.94
C SER A 69 1.08 -16.85 8.29
N PHE A 70 1.05 -16.95 6.96
CA PHE A 70 -0.12 -17.42 6.22
C PHE A 70 0.25 -18.44 5.14
N GLU A 71 -0.74 -19.22 4.72
CA GLU A 71 -0.70 -20.09 3.54
C GLU A 71 -2.04 -19.94 2.80
N THR A 72 -2.01 -19.91 1.47
CA THR A 72 -3.20 -19.76 0.63
C THR A 72 -3.06 -20.58 -0.66
N PRO A 73 -4.14 -21.19 -1.16
CA PRO A 73 -4.14 -21.73 -2.52
C PRO A 73 -4.02 -20.59 -3.54
N LEU A 74 -3.55 -20.93 -4.74
CA LEU A 74 -3.63 -20.07 -5.93
C LEU A 74 -4.85 -20.45 -6.77
N PRO A 75 -5.47 -19.50 -7.50
CA PRO A 75 -5.06 -18.10 -7.68
C PRO A 75 -5.29 -17.22 -6.45
N ALA A 76 -4.44 -16.20 -6.23
CA ALA A 76 -4.60 -15.27 -5.10
C ALA A 76 -4.08 -13.84 -5.39
N VAL A 77 -4.65 -12.87 -4.67
CA VAL A 77 -4.22 -11.48 -4.63
C VAL A 77 -3.33 -11.21 -3.42
N PHE A 78 -2.22 -10.53 -3.63
CA PHE A 78 -1.30 -10.09 -2.58
C PHE A 78 -1.10 -8.58 -2.64
N THR A 79 -1.37 -7.86 -1.54
CA THR A 79 -0.99 -6.45 -1.44
C THR A 79 0.39 -6.33 -0.81
N ALA A 80 1.37 -5.85 -1.57
CA ALA A 80 2.75 -5.70 -1.15
C ALA A 80 2.91 -4.54 -0.15
N GLN A 81 3.41 -4.88 1.04
CA GLN A 81 3.85 -3.91 2.04
C GLN A 81 5.28 -3.44 1.72
N LYS A 82 5.61 -2.21 2.12
CA LYS A 82 6.97 -1.70 2.00
C LYS A 82 7.92 -2.62 2.78
N GLY A 83 8.97 -3.11 2.12
CA GLY A 83 9.91 -4.06 2.71
C GLY A 83 9.78 -5.49 2.17
N LEU A 84 8.71 -5.80 1.43
CA LEU A 84 8.59 -7.09 0.72
C LEU A 84 9.78 -7.35 -0.22
N ASN A 85 10.22 -6.29 -0.91
CA ASN A 85 11.35 -6.32 -1.82
C ASN A 85 11.98 -4.93 -1.96
N GLU A 86 13.17 -4.88 -2.54
CA GLU A 86 13.83 -3.66 -3.00
C GLU A 86 13.63 -3.50 -4.52
N PRO A 87 12.84 -2.53 -5.00
CA PRO A 87 12.65 -2.30 -6.42
C PRO A 87 13.97 -1.92 -7.10
N ARG A 88 14.40 -2.73 -8.08
CA ARG A 88 15.62 -2.45 -8.86
C ARG A 88 15.47 -1.22 -9.76
N TYR A 89 16.57 -0.50 -9.96
CA TYR A 89 16.63 0.55 -10.98
C TYR A 89 16.55 -0.03 -12.40
N PRO A 90 15.82 0.60 -13.33
CA PRO A 90 15.81 0.18 -14.72
C PRO A 90 17.12 0.57 -15.42
N SER A 91 17.71 -0.34 -16.19
CA SER A 91 18.87 -0.03 -17.02
C SER A 91 18.50 0.89 -18.19
N LEU A 92 19.48 1.60 -18.76
CA LEU A 92 19.26 2.46 -19.94
C LEU A 92 18.67 1.66 -21.12
N LYS A 93 19.23 0.49 -21.41
CA LYS A 93 18.70 -0.44 -22.44
C LYS A 93 17.27 -0.88 -22.10
N GLY A 94 16.99 -1.17 -20.83
CA GLY A 94 15.65 -1.53 -20.35
C GLY A 94 14.62 -0.42 -20.58
N ARG A 95 14.98 0.83 -20.31
CA ARG A 95 14.12 2.00 -20.58
C ARG A 95 13.81 2.17 -22.06
N MET A 96 14.83 2.04 -22.92
CA MET A 96 14.66 2.14 -24.38
C MET A 96 13.79 1.02 -24.95
N ALA A 97 13.94 -0.21 -24.43
CA ALA A 97 13.11 -1.34 -24.83
C ALA A 97 11.65 -1.18 -24.36
N ALA A 98 11.43 -0.68 -23.13
CA ALA A 98 10.10 -0.46 -22.59
C ALA A 98 9.28 0.53 -23.43
N LYS A 99 9.91 1.60 -23.93
CA LYS A 99 9.24 2.61 -24.79
C LYS A 99 8.66 2.03 -26.09
N LYS A 100 9.20 0.90 -26.57
CA LYS A 100 8.76 0.25 -27.82
C LYS A 100 7.68 -0.81 -27.59
N LYS A 101 7.40 -1.20 -26.35
CA LYS A 101 6.38 -2.21 -26.08
C LYS A 101 5.00 -1.63 -26.39
N PRO A 102 4.13 -2.38 -27.09
CA PRO A 102 2.77 -1.94 -27.34
C PRO A 102 2.04 -1.77 -26.00
N ILE A 103 1.28 -0.68 -25.89
CA ILE A 103 0.36 -0.46 -24.78
C ILE A 103 -1.03 -0.71 -25.37
N GLU A 104 -1.69 -1.77 -24.91
CA GLU A 104 -3.05 -2.06 -25.30
C GLU A 104 -3.99 -1.14 -24.51
N GLU A 105 -4.78 -0.35 -25.22
CA GLU A 105 -5.81 0.49 -24.64
C GLU A 105 -7.15 -0.23 -24.72
N ARG A 106 -7.80 -0.41 -23.57
CA ARG A 106 -9.13 -0.99 -23.48
C ARG A 106 -10.09 0.02 -22.89
N ALA A 107 -11.20 0.23 -23.59
CA ALA A 107 -12.30 1.01 -23.04
C ALA A 107 -12.96 0.23 -21.89
N VAL A 108 -13.26 0.93 -20.80
CA VAL A 108 -13.95 0.36 -19.64
C VAL A 108 -15.14 1.23 -19.29
N THR A 109 -16.31 0.60 -19.10
CA THR A 109 -17.48 1.28 -18.55
C THR A 109 -17.36 1.30 -17.04
N LEU A 110 -17.50 2.48 -16.44
CA LEU A 110 -17.52 2.66 -15.00
C LEU A 110 -18.95 2.92 -14.54
N ASP A 111 -19.32 2.31 -13.42
CA ASP A 111 -20.58 2.65 -12.74
C ASP A 111 -20.58 4.09 -12.26
N GLU A 112 -21.77 4.64 -12.05
CA GLU A 112 -21.93 5.95 -11.43
C GLU A 112 -21.26 5.99 -10.04
N PRO A 113 -20.52 7.06 -9.73
CA PRO A 113 -19.88 7.20 -8.44
C PRO A 113 -20.93 7.32 -7.34
N ARG A 114 -20.82 6.47 -6.31
CA ARG A 114 -21.68 6.51 -5.12
C ARG A 114 -21.15 7.41 -4.00
N LEU A 115 -20.03 8.08 -4.24
CA LEU A 115 -19.37 8.97 -3.30
C LEU A 115 -18.94 10.23 -4.05
N GLN A 116 -19.23 11.38 -3.47
CA GLN A 116 -18.82 12.69 -3.94
C GLN A 116 -17.94 13.35 -2.88
N VAL A 117 -16.79 13.89 -3.31
CA VAL A 117 -15.93 14.67 -2.43
C VAL A 117 -16.40 16.12 -2.48
N GLU A 118 -16.95 16.61 -1.37
CA GLU A 118 -17.49 17.97 -1.28
C GLU A 118 -16.39 19.04 -1.16
N ASN A 119 -15.36 18.76 -0.37
CA ASN A 119 -14.29 19.72 -0.10
C ASN A 119 -12.97 19.03 0.25
N ILE A 120 -11.86 19.65 -0.13
CA ILE A 120 -10.50 19.26 0.26
C ILE A 120 -9.79 20.53 0.72
N SER A 121 -9.32 20.54 1.96
CA SER A 121 -8.59 21.66 2.53
C SER A 121 -7.30 21.19 3.19
N TYR A 122 -6.29 22.06 3.20
CA TYR A 122 -5.07 21.80 3.97
C TYR A 122 -5.35 21.79 5.47
N PRO A 123 -4.64 20.97 6.26
CA PRO A 123 -4.67 21.08 7.72
C PRO A 123 -4.11 22.44 8.15
N PRO A 124 -4.45 22.92 9.36
CA PRO A 124 -3.88 24.14 9.90
C PRO A 124 -2.35 24.06 9.94
N GLN A 125 -1.68 25.19 9.69
CA GLN A 125 -0.22 25.27 9.76
C GLN A 125 0.25 24.95 11.19
N ARG A 126 1.27 24.10 11.31
CA ARG A 126 1.87 23.76 12.62
C ARG A 126 2.42 25.03 13.28
N GLU A 127 2.20 25.17 14.58
CA GLU A 127 2.80 26.24 15.37
C GLU A 127 4.33 26.15 15.35
N ARG A 128 4.99 27.30 15.54
CA ARG A 128 6.44 27.36 15.55
C ARG A 128 6.98 26.56 16.74
N GLY A 129 7.88 25.61 16.46
CA GLY A 129 8.57 24.87 17.50
C GLY A 129 9.44 25.77 18.39
N ARG A 130 9.63 25.36 19.64
CA ARG A 130 10.48 26.04 20.63
C ARG A 130 11.80 25.29 20.80
N ILE A 131 12.92 25.99 20.71
CA ILE A 131 14.23 25.46 21.10
C ILE A 131 14.32 25.57 22.63
N VAL A 132 14.55 24.45 23.31
CA VAL A 132 14.51 24.34 24.78
C VAL A 132 15.91 24.37 25.42
N GLY A 133 16.96 24.39 24.60
CA GLY A 133 18.37 24.46 25.01
C GLY A 133 19.27 23.66 24.07
N GLU A 134 20.54 23.52 24.44
CA GLU A 134 21.55 22.78 23.67
C GLU A 134 22.14 21.61 24.48
N GLY A 135 22.34 20.48 23.80
CA GLY A 135 22.97 19.29 24.39
C GLY A 135 22.18 18.65 25.54
N ALA A 136 22.86 17.85 26.36
CA ALA A 136 22.25 17.09 27.45
C ALA A 136 21.66 17.98 28.56
N ALA A 137 22.13 19.23 28.69
CA ALA A 137 21.64 20.18 29.70
C ALA A 137 20.19 20.62 29.46
N ALA A 138 19.68 20.49 28.24
CA ALA A 138 18.30 20.83 27.88
C ALA A 138 17.27 19.74 28.24
N VAL A 139 17.73 18.53 28.59
CA VAL A 139 16.86 17.37 28.85
C VAL A 139 15.90 17.59 30.04
N PRO A 140 16.32 18.12 31.20
CA PRO A 140 15.40 18.37 32.31
C PRO A 140 14.26 19.34 31.94
N GLU A 141 14.60 20.42 31.22
CA GLU A 141 13.61 21.40 30.76
C GLU A 141 12.68 20.80 29.71
N LEU A 142 13.21 20.01 28.77
CA LEU A 142 12.38 19.28 27.81
C LEU A 142 11.36 18.36 28.51
N VAL A 143 11.81 17.58 29.51
CA VAL A 143 10.94 16.67 30.26
C VAL A 143 9.88 17.45 31.04
N ARG A 144 10.25 18.59 31.65
CA ARG A 144 9.30 19.47 32.33
C ARG A 144 8.21 19.95 31.37
N LEU A 145 8.60 20.48 30.21
CA LEU A 145 7.67 20.97 29.18
C LEU A 145 6.75 19.86 28.64
N LEU A 146 7.28 18.66 28.45
CA LEU A 146 6.49 17.51 27.97
C LEU A 146 5.45 17.03 28.99
N LYS A 147 5.76 17.09 30.30
CA LYS A 147 4.84 16.72 31.39
C LYS A 147 3.81 17.80 31.68
N GLU A 148 4.25 19.05 31.82
CA GLU A 148 3.43 20.14 32.34
C GLU A 148 2.63 20.86 31.24
N GLU A 149 3.27 21.17 30.10
CA GLU A 149 2.65 21.95 29.03
C GLU A 149 2.00 21.04 27.99
N ALA A 150 2.75 20.10 27.42
CA ALA A 150 2.26 19.22 26.35
C ALA A 150 1.42 18.04 26.86
N LYS A 151 1.64 17.59 28.11
CA LYS A 151 0.93 16.47 28.76
C LYS A 151 0.94 15.17 27.94
N VAL A 152 2.07 14.86 27.33
CA VAL A 152 2.26 13.66 26.48
C VAL A 152 3.13 12.59 27.16
N LEU A 153 3.61 12.87 28.37
CA LEU A 153 4.35 11.97 29.27
C LEU A 153 3.67 11.95 30.63
#